data_AF-A0A6E8VZK2-F1
#
_entry.id   AF-A0A6E8VZK2-F1
#
_cell.length_a   1.000
_cell.length_b   1.000
_cell.length_c   1.000
_cell.angle_alpha   90.00
_cell.angle_beta   90.00
_cell.angle_gamma   90.00
#
_symmetry.space_group_name_H-M   'P 1'
#
loop_
_entity.id
_entity.type
_entity.pdbx_description
1 polymer ?
#
loop_
_entity_poly.entity_id
_entity_poly.type
_entity_poly.pdbx_seq_one_letter_code
_entity_poly.pdbx_strand_id
1 'polypeptide(L)'
;MSAGRAAATAATTVICVLLVASTLVPACEVGYFPTELCCCTMHYSPVCGNNNRTYHNYCILRCMRIRVNRTLEMVHRWECGTTPDERKALDLADEPWVSDPHADQINDTDFHWEKYANLD
;
A
#
# COMPACT_ATOMS: atom_id res chain seq x y z
N MET A 1 51.60 37.47 -9.32
CA MET A 1 50.50 38.31 -8.78
C MET A 1 49.46 37.36 -8.19
N SER A 2 49.37 37.34 -6.86
CA SER A 2 48.58 36.40 -6.08
C SER A 2 47.08 36.70 -6.15
N ALA A 3 46.30 35.63 -5.97
CA ALA A 3 44.85 35.57 -5.94
C ALA A 3 44.19 36.49 -4.90
N GLY A 4 42.92 36.84 -5.16
CA GLY A 4 41.96 37.31 -4.17
C GLY A 4 40.54 36.92 -4.59
N ARG A 5 40.08 35.72 -4.21
CA ARG A 5 38.67 35.33 -4.36
C ARG A 5 37.88 36.02 -3.23
N ALA A 6 36.89 36.81 -3.60
CA ALA A 6 36.01 37.53 -2.68
C ALA A 6 35.26 36.57 -1.74
N ALA A 7 35.21 36.93 -0.46
CA ALA A 7 34.45 36.22 0.57
C ALA A 7 32.95 36.51 0.41
N ALA A 8 32.19 35.51 -0.06
CA ALA A 8 30.73 35.57 -0.08
C ALA A 8 30.17 35.21 1.31
N THR A 9 29.93 36.26 2.09
CA THR A 9 28.99 36.45 3.21
C THR A 9 28.18 35.23 3.70
N ALA A 10 28.37 34.91 4.98
CA ALA A 10 27.61 33.90 5.74
C ALA A 10 26.08 34.15 5.82
N ALA A 11 25.60 35.34 5.48
CA ALA A 11 24.16 35.66 5.47
C ALA A 11 23.41 35.00 4.28
N THR A 12 24.08 34.85 3.15
CA THR A 12 23.51 34.28 1.92
C THR A 12 23.24 32.77 2.05
N THR A 13 24.04 32.06 2.83
CA THR A 13 23.84 30.62 3.09
C THR A 13 22.69 30.37 4.06
N VAL A 14 22.47 31.25 5.04
CA VAL A 14 21.39 31.14 6.03
C VAL A 14 20.00 31.34 5.41
N ILE A 15 19.86 32.26 4.46
CA ILE A 15 18.58 32.51 3.77
C ILE A 15 18.17 31.30 2.92
N CYS A 16 19.10 30.66 2.20
CA CYS A 16 18.81 29.43 1.46
C CYS A 16 18.35 28.29 2.37
N VAL A 17 18.99 28.10 3.54
CA VAL A 17 18.64 27.02 4.47
C VAL A 17 17.25 27.22 5.09
N LEU A 18 16.86 28.45 5.40
CA LEU A 18 15.54 28.76 5.97
C LEU A 18 14.40 28.67 4.94
N LEU A 19 14.66 29.01 3.67
CA LEU A 19 13.68 28.86 2.59
C LEU A 19 13.42 27.39 2.24
N VAL A 20 14.46 26.53 2.31
CA VAL A 20 14.32 25.08 2.09
C VAL A 20 13.61 24.40 3.27
N ALA A 21 13.75 24.91 4.49
CA ALA A 21 13.00 24.40 5.65
C ALA A 21 11.51 24.78 5.66
N SER A 22 11.10 25.74 4.81
CA SER A 22 9.73 26.29 4.78
C SER A 22 8.88 25.76 3.62
N THR A 23 9.44 24.95 2.71
CA THR A 23 8.66 24.26 1.69
C THR A 23 7.91 23.10 2.35
N LEU A 24 6.71 23.45 2.82
CA LEU A 24 5.52 22.64 3.04
C LEU A 24 5.72 21.14 2.78
N VAL A 25 5.72 20.40 3.88
CA VAL A 25 5.25 19.02 4.06
C VAL A 25 4.96 18.31 2.74
N PRO A 26 5.72 17.26 2.37
CA PRO A 26 5.28 16.38 1.31
C PRO A 26 3.98 15.72 1.78
N ALA A 27 2.85 16.21 1.27
CA ALA A 27 1.65 15.42 1.14
C ALA A 27 2.03 14.24 0.26
N CYS A 28 2.19 13.06 0.85
CA CYS A 28 2.30 11.74 0.22
C CYS A 28 2.73 11.72 -1.26
N GLU A 29 3.89 12.28 -1.59
CA GLU A 29 4.55 12.08 -2.87
C GLU A 29 6.03 11.83 -2.59
N VAL A 30 6.59 10.78 -3.19
CA VAL A 30 7.98 10.32 -3.12
C VAL A 30 8.53 9.79 -1.77
N GLY A 31 8.30 8.50 -1.51
CA GLY A 31 9.41 7.54 -1.60
C GLY A 31 10.43 7.40 -0.45
N TYR A 32 10.21 7.95 0.74
CA TYR A 32 10.89 7.47 1.96
C TYR A 32 9.83 7.05 2.96
N PHE A 33 9.44 5.77 2.93
CA PHE A 33 8.55 5.17 3.91
C PHE A 33 9.37 4.83 5.16
N PRO A 34 9.32 5.61 6.25
CA PRO A 34 9.55 5.00 7.55
C PRO A 34 8.48 3.92 7.69
N THR A 35 8.89 2.73 8.08
CA THR A 35 8.13 1.48 8.16
C THR A 35 6.95 1.49 9.16
N GLU A 36 6.34 2.65 9.42
CA GLU A 36 5.46 2.90 10.57
C GLU A 36 4.10 3.52 10.23
N LEU A 37 3.89 4.12 9.06
CA LEU A 37 2.56 4.56 8.63
C LEU A 37 2.05 3.69 7.50
N CYS A 38 0.84 3.15 7.67
CA CYS A 38 0.14 2.44 6.61
C CYS A 38 -0.76 3.42 5.88
N CYS A 39 -0.35 3.84 4.69
CA CYS A 39 -1.20 4.59 3.79
C CYS A 39 -2.08 3.57 3.05
N CYS A 40 -3.34 3.45 3.46
CA CYS A 40 -4.34 2.62 2.81
C CYS A 40 -5.56 3.47 2.46
N THR A 41 -6.19 3.17 1.33
CA THR A 41 -7.49 3.75 1.01
C THR A 41 -8.54 3.24 2.00
N MET A 42 -9.66 3.97 2.11
CA MET A 42 -10.83 3.53 2.88
C MET A 42 -11.81 2.72 2.03
N HIS A 43 -11.39 2.28 0.83
CA HIS A 43 -12.21 1.43 -0.03
C HIS A 43 -12.46 0.09 0.68
N TYR A 44 -13.72 -0.34 0.66
CA TYR A 44 -14.14 -1.56 1.33
C TYR A 44 -14.07 -2.74 0.36
N SER A 45 -13.08 -3.60 0.57
CA SER A 45 -12.84 -4.82 -0.21
C SER A 45 -12.34 -5.89 0.77
N PRO A 46 -13.26 -6.48 1.57
CA PRO A 46 -12.87 -7.19 2.78
C PRO A 46 -12.10 -8.47 2.50
N VAL A 47 -11.10 -8.76 3.34
CA VAL A 47 -10.28 -9.98 3.24
C VAL A 47 -10.23 -10.73 4.56
N CYS A 48 -10.15 -12.06 4.51
CA CYS A 48 -10.05 -12.89 5.71
C CYS A 48 -8.59 -13.25 5.98
N GLY A 49 -8.10 -12.97 7.20
CA GLY A 49 -6.77 -13.36 7.65
C GLY A 49 -6.73 -14.76 8.27
N ASN A 50 -5.53 -15.35 8.35
CA ASN A 50 -5.27 -16.66 8.98
C ASN A 50 -5.50 -16.68 10.50
N ASN A 51 -5.78 -15.52 11.10
CA ASN A 51 -6.23 -15.36 12.47
C ASN A 51 -7.77 -15.29 12.60
N ASN A 52 -8.50 -15.64 11.53
CA ASN A 52 -9.96 -15.62 11.46
C ASN A 52 -10.56 -14.22 11.73
N ARG A 53 -9.86 -13.16 11.30
CA ARG A 53 -10.35 -11.78 11.36
C ARG A 53 -10.50 -11.21 9.96
N THR A 54 -11.61 -10.52 9.75
CA THR A 54 -11.85 -9.72 8.54
C THR A 54 -11.10 -8.41 8.63
N TYR A 55 -10.40 -8.04 7.56
CA TYR A 55 -9.75 -6.75 7.37
C TYR A 55 -10.48 -5.97 6.28
N HIS A 56 -10.62 -4.66 6.46
CA HIS A 56 -11.41 -3.77 5.59
C HIS A 56 -10.95 -3.77 4.13
N ASN A 57 -9.64 -3.91 3.92
CA ASN A 57 -9.03 -4.21 2.62
C ASN A 57 -7.69 -4.92 2.78
N TYR A 58 -7.15 -5.41 1.66
CA TYR A 58 -5.86 -6.08 1.62
C TYR A 58 -4.71 -5.19 2.12
N CYS A 59 -4.72 -3.89 1.79
CA CYS A 59 -3.71 -2.95 2.29
C CYS A 59 -3.68 -2.92 3.83
N ILE A 60 -4.83 -2.89 4.49
CA ILE A 60 -4.94 -2.90 5.95
C ILE A 60 -4.48 -4.24 6.53
N LEU A 61 -4.77 -5.38 5.88
CA LEU A 61 -4.20 -6.67 6.29
C LEU A 61 -2.67 -6.66 6.21
N ARG A 62 -2.10 -6.19 5.10
CA ARG A 62 -0.64 -6.08 4.90
C ARG A 62 0.00 -5.14 5.90
N CYS A 63 -0.67 -4.02 6.23
CA CYS A 63 -0.27 -3.12 7.28
C CYS A 63 -0.15 -3.85 8.63
N MET A 64 -1.20 -4.58 8.99
CA MET A 64 -1.24 -5.34 10.24
C MET A 64 -0.20 -6.46 10.26
N ARG A 65 0.12 -7.04 9.09
CA ARG A 65 1.22 -7.99 8.94
C ARG A 65 2.56 -7.36 9.28
N ILE A 66 2.83 -6.16 8.79
CA ILE A 66 4.11 -5.47 9.01
C ILE A 66 4.23 -4.97 10.45
N ARG A 67 3.15 -4.39 11.00
CA ARG A 67 3.19 -3.65 12.27
C ARG A 67 2.85 -4.50 13.50
N VAL A 68 2.00 -5.50 13.36
CA VAL A 68 1.44 -6.25 14.50
C VAL A 68 1.90 -7.70 14.49
N ASN A 69 1.67 -8.42 13.39
CA ASN A 69 1.97 -9.84 13.33
C ASN A 69 2.51 -10.25 11.95
N ARG A 70 3.82 -10.51 11.86
CA ARG A 70 4.48 -10.90 10.61
C ARG A 70 4.04 -12.24 10.04
N THR A 71 3.35 -13.08 10.83
CA THR A 71 2.78 -14.34 10.36
C THR A 71 1.34 -14.20 9.87
N LEU A 72 0.77 -12.99 9.89
CA LEU A 72 -0.57 -12.73 9.38
C LEU A 72 -0.57 -12.90 7.87
N GLU A 73 -1.41 -13.78 7.36
CA GLU A 73 -1.58 -14.02 5.93
C GLU A 73 -3.04 -13.95 5.55
N MET A 74 -3.34 -13.60 4.30
CA MET A 74 -4.69 -13.68 3.77
C MET A 74 -5.03 -15.14 3.47
N VAL A 75 -6.19 -15.60 3.91
CA VAL A 75 -6.72 -16.93 3.57
C VAL A 75 -7.58 -16.85 2.31
N HIS A 76 -8.45 -15.85 2.21
CA HIS A 76 -9.29 -15.60 1.03
C HIS A 76 -9.75 -14.15 0.95
N ARG A 77 -10.18 -13.73 -0.26
CA ARG A 77 -10.52 -12.35 -0.64
C ARG A 77 -11.91 -11.83 -0.21
N TRP A 78 -12.47 -12.41 0.84
CA TRP A 78 -13.82 -12.10 1.32
C TRP A 78 -13.84 -12.04 2.85
N GLU A 79 -14.94 -11.59 3.45
CA GLU A 79 -15.10 -11.63 4.91
C GLU A 79 -14.96 -13.05 5.47
N CYS A 80 -14.34 -13.17 6.64
CA CYS A 80 -14.33 -14.45 7.35
C CYS A 80 -15.76 -14.91 7.67
N GLY A 81 -15.99 -16.22 7.65
CA GLY A 81 -17.31 -16.80 7.88
C GLY A 81 -18.18 -16.93 6.62
N THR A 82 -17.77 -16.34 5.50
CA THR A 82 -18.37 -16.67 4.19
C THR A 82 -18.18 -18.15 3.86
N THR A 83 -19.23 -18.77 3.34
CA THR A 83 -19.21 -20.16 2.87
C THR A 83 -18.54 -20.24 1.49
N PRO A 84 -18.05 -21.42 1.08
CA PRO A 84 -17.51 -21.61 -0.27
C PRO A 84 -18.50 -21.21 -1.39
N ASP A 85 -19.79 -21.49 -1.22
CA ASP A 85 -20.83 -21.16 -2.21
C ASP A 85 -21.10 -19.65 -2.27
N GLU A 86 -21.10 -18.97 -1.12
CA GLU A 86 -21.20 -17.51 -1.06
C GLU A 86 -19.98 -16.84 -1.69
N ARG A 87 -18.76 -17.31 -1.39
CA ARG A 87 -17.53 -16.79 -2.03
C ARG A 87 -17.61 -16.91 -3.55
N LYS A 88 -18.04 -18.07 -4.04
CA LYS A 88 -18.23 -18.29 -5.48
C LYS A 88 -19.25 -17.33 -6.09
N ALA A 89 -20.37 -17.07 -5.40
CA ALA A 89 -21.36 -16.11 -5.86
C ALA A 89 -20.84 -14.67 -5.85
N LEU A 90 -20.03 -14.30 -4.85
CA LEU A 90 -19.37 -12.99 -4.75
C LEU A 90 -18.32 -12.80 -5.84
N ASP A 91 -17.48 -13.82 -6.10
CA ASP A 91 -16.50 -13.79 -7.20
C ASP A 91 -17.20 -13.60 -8.55
N LEU A 92 -18.34 -14.25 -8.77
CA LEU A 92 -19.14 -14.06 -10.00
C LEU A 92 -19.78 -12.67 -10.10
N ALA A 93 -20.04 -12.00 -8.98
CA ALA A 93 -20.68 -10.69 -8.95
C ALA A 93 -19.68 -9.52 -9.03
N ASP A 94 -18.43 -9.73 -8.59
CA ASP A 94 -17.37 -8.73 -8.57
C ASP A 94 -16.62 -8.60 -9.91
N GLU A 95 -16.73 -9.60 -10.79
CA GLU A 95 -16.09 -9.57 -12.10
C GLU A 95 -16.74 -8.57 -13.08
N PRO A 96 -15.98 -7.59 -13.61
CA PRO A 96 -16.40 -6.80 -14.77
C PRO A 96 -16.17 -7.53 -16.11
N TRP A 97 -15.51 -8.69 -16.13
CA TRP A 97 -15.09 -9.37 -17.37
C TRP A 97 -15.36 -10.87 -17.35
N VAL A 98 -16.62 -11.26 -17.58
CA VAL A 98 -17.06 -12.64 -17.92
C VAL A 98 -16.41 -13.18 -19.22
N SER A 99 -15.47 -12.46 -19.83
CA SER A 99 -14.87 -12.79 -21.13
C SER A 99 -13.35 -13.04 -21.09
N ASP A 100 -12.70 -13.22 -19.94
CA ASP A 100 -11.30 -13.69 -19.92
C ASP A 100 -11.25 -15.23 -19.97
N PRO A 101 -10.85 -15.84 -21.10
CA PRO A 101 -10.78 -17.28 -21.26
C PRO A 101 -9.56 -17.92 -20.55
N HIS A 102 -8.86 -17.18 -19.69
CA HIS A 102 -7.74 -17.69 -18.88
C HIS A 102 -8.00 -17.66 -17.36
N ALA A 103 -9.22 -17.29 -16.92
CA ALA A 103 -9.57 -17.30 -15.50
C ALA A 103 -9.53 -18.70 -14.88
N ASP A 104 -9.67 -19.75 -15.69
CA ASP A 104 -9.53 -21.16 -15.30
C ASP A 104 -8.06 -21.64 -15.19
N GLN A 105 -7.10 -20.83 -15.66
CA GLN A 105 -5.66 -21.13 -15.60
C GLN A 105 -4.95 -20.45 -14.44
N ILE A 106 -5.62 -19.54 -13.72
CA ILE A 106 -5.05 -18.93 -12.52
C ILE A 106 -5.31 -19.92 -11.38
N ASN A 107 -4.34 -20.79 -11.14
CA ASN A 107 -4.24 -21.51 -9.88
C ASN A 107 -4.18 -20.45 -8.77
N ASP A 108 -5.23 -20.34 -7.97
CA ASP A 108 -5.43 -19.41 -6.84
C ASP A 108 -4.49 -19.72 -5.65
N THR A 109 -3.25 -20.10 -5.97
CA THR A 109 -2.17 -20.29 -5.04
C THR A 109 -1.28 -19.06 -5.11
N ASP A 110 -1.58 -18.10 -4.25
CA ASP A 110 -0.65 -17.20 -3.57
C ASP A 110 0.12 -16.16 -4.41
N PHE A 111 0.19 -16.27 -5.75
CA PHE A 111 0.99 -15.37 -6.60
C PHE A 111 0.20 -14.26 -7.31
N HIS A 112 -1.14 -14.28 -7.25
CA HIS A 112 -1.99 -13.34 -8.00
C HIS A 112 -2.42 -12.11 -7.19
N TRP A 113 -2.38 -12.17 -5.85
CA TRP A 113 -2.91 -11.09 -5.02
C TRP A 113 -1.96 -9.89 -4.87
N GLU A 114 -0.66 -10.04 -5.16
CA GLU A 114 0.27 -8.89 -5.20
C GLU A 114 -0.11 -7.86 -6.28
N LYS A 115 -0.81 -8.30 -7.34
CA LYS A 115 -1.38 -7.41 -8.35
C LYS A 115 -2.48 -6.51 -7.76
N TYR A 116 -3.35 -7.06 -6.91
CA TYR A 116 -4.39 -6.28 -6.22
C TYR A 116 -3.83 -5.45 -5.05
N ALA A 117 -2.67 -5.82 -4.50
CA ALA A 117 -1.98 -5.04 -3.47
C ALA A 117 -1.46 -3.67 -3.96
N ASN A 118 -1.37 -3.47 -5.28
CA ASN A 118 -0.89 -2.24 -5.91
C ASN A 118 -2.00 -1.51 -6.73
N LEU A 119 -3.26 -1.97 -6.66
CA LEU A 119 -4.38 -1.35 -7.39
C LEU A 119 -5.15 -0.32 -6.55
N ASP A 120 -4.77 -0.10 -5.29
CA ASP A 120 -5.35 0.88 -4.37
C ASP A 120 -4.33 1.94 -3.91
#